data_AF-M1C073-F1
#
_entry.id   AF-M1C073-F1
#
_cell.length_a   1.000
_cell.length_b   1.000
_cell.length_c   1.000
_cell.angle_alpha   90.00
_cell.angle_beta   90.00
_cell.angle_gamma   90.00
#
_symmetry.space_group_name_H-M   'P 1'
#
loop_
_entity.id
_entity.type
_entity.pdbx_description
1 polymer ?
#
loop_
_entity_poly.entity_id
_entity_poly.type
_entity_poly.pdbx_seq_one_letter_code
_entity_poly.pdbx_strand_id
1 'polypeptide(L)' 'MVFKNNEAGEEQESTESGHAISKPSLDQLFVQASKQWLKGQGVPREKRKARIIRWLQYRGFDWSVVSFILKKLESSYPQ' A
#
# COMPACT_ATOMS: atom_id res chain seq x y z
N MET A 1 -17.85 5.58 15.47
CA MET A 1 -16.61 6.39 15.37
C MET A 1 -16.52 6.92 13.95
N VAL A 2 -16.41 8.24 13.82
CA VAL A 2 -16.54 9.00 12.57
C VAL A 2 -15.20 8.97 11.82
N PHE A 3 -15.18 8.53 10.57
CA PHE A 3 -13.98 8.65 9.73
C PHE A 3 -14.19 9.78 8.74
N LYS A 4 -13.47 10.88 9.00
CA LYS A 4 -13.44 12.11 8.23
C LYS A 4 -12.63 11.86 6.95
N ASN A 5 -13.31 11.97 5.80
CA ASN A 5 -12.71 11.90 4.47
C ASN A 5 -11.75 13.08 4.30
N ASN A 6 -10.48 12.80 4.03
CA ASN A 6 -9.50 13.80 3.62
C ASN A 6 -9.14 13.50 2.16
N GLU A 7 -9.63 14.36 1.26
CA GLU A 7 -9.32 14.33 -0.15
C GLU A 7 -7.85 14.71 -0.34
N ALA A 8 -7.03 13.75 -0.76
CA ALA A 8 -5.72 14.01 -1.32
C ALA A 8 -5.68 13.39 -2.72
N GLY A 9 -5.64 14.27 -3.72
CA GLY A 9 -5.52 13.91 -5.12
C GLY A 9 -4.28 13.05 -5.39
N GLU A 10 -4.43 12.15 -6.35
CA GLU A 10 -3.50 11.93 -7.46
C GLU A 10 -4.10 10.86 -8.38
N GLU A 11 -4.07 11.19 -9.65
CA GLU A 11 -4.46 10.42 -10.82
C GLU A 11 -3.43 9.34 -11.12
N GLN A 12 -3.67 8.08 -10.75
CA GLN A 12 -2.90 6.96 -11.30
C GLN A 12 -3.84 5.80 -11.61
N GLU A 13 -4.21 5.79 -12.88
CA GLU A 13 -4.69 4.64 -13.62
C GLU A 13 -3.66 3.52 -13.49
N SER A 14 -4.01 2.47 -12.76
CA SER A 14 -3.29 1.19 -12.77
C SER A 14 -4.32 0.08 -12.55
N THR A 15 -5.31 0.07 -13.42
CA THR A 15 -6.20 -1.08 -13.62
C THR A 15 -5.59 -1.97 -14.69
N GLU A 16 -4.53 -2.69 -14.33
CA GLU A 16 -4.18 -3.91 -15.06
C GLU A 16 -4.50 -5.12 -14.18
N SER A 17 -5.65 -5.72 -14.53
CA SER A 17 -5.96 -7.13 -14.39
C SER A 17 -6.20 -7.66 -12.98
N GLY A 18 -7.49 -7.86 -12.66
CA GLY A 18 -7.92 -8.94 -11.75
C GLY A 18 -9.05 -8.56 -10.79
N HIS A 19 -8.89 -7.50 -10.01
CA HIS A 19 -9.84 -7.17 -8.95
C HIS A 19 -10.01 -5.65 -8.85
N ALA A 20 -11.21 -5.17 -9.18
CA ALA A 20 -11.57 -3.76 -9.12
C ALA A 20 -11.73 -3.32 -7.66
N ILE A 21 -10.61 -3.12 -6.96
CA ILE A 21 -10.60 -2.45 -5.67
C ILE A 21 -10.88 -0.96 -5.92
N SER A 22 -11.94 -0.44 -5.31
CA SER A 22 -12.31 0.97 -5.44
C SER A 22 -11.18 1.89 -4.96
N LYS A 23 -10.98 3.03 -5.64
CA LYS A 23 -9.97 4.05 -5.27
C LYS A 23 -9.93 4.41 -3.76
N PRO A 24 -11.06 4.64 -3.05
CA PRO A 24 -11.02 4.88 -1.60
C PRO A 24 -10.51 3.67 -0.79
N SER A 25 -10.82 2.45 -1.22
CA SER A 25 -10.32 1.23 -0.57
C SER A 25 -8.81 1.06 -0.76
N LEU A 26 -8.28 1.42 -1.94
CA LEU A 26 -6.84 1.48 -2.20
C LEU A 26 -6.15 2.51 -1.32
N ASP A 27 -6.74 3.69 -1.13
CA ASP A 27 -6.16 4.72 -0.28
C ASP A 27 -6.10 4.28 1.19
N GLN A 28 -7.20 3.71 1.70
CA GLN A 28 -7.22 3.13 3.05
C GLN A 28 -6.18 2.02 3.21
N LEU A 29 -6.01 1.17 2.18
CA LEU A 29 -4.98 0.13 2.18
C LEU A 29 -3.58 0.74 2.23
N PHE A 30 -3.33 1.79 1.46
CA PHE A 30 -2.06 2.52 1.47
C PHE A 30 -1.77 3.12 2.85
N VAL A 31 -2.74 3.79 3.49
CA VAL A 31 -2.58 4.34 4.84
C VAL A 31 -2.20 3.25 5.86
N GLN A 32 -2.81 2.07 5.76
CA GLN A 32 -2.46 0.96 6.64
C GLN A 32 -1.07 0.38 6.33
N ALA A 33 -0.73 0.25 5.05
CA ALA A 33 0.57 -0.24 4.59
C ALA A 33 1.70 0.70 5.01
N SER A 34 1.51 2.02 4.92
CA SER A 34 2.46 3.05 5.37
C SER A 34 2.71 2.95 6.87
N LYS A 35 1.67 2.75 7.69
CA LYS A 35 1.84 2.50 9.13
C LYS A 35 2.69 1.26 9.40
N GLN A 36 2.50 0.18 8.63
CA GLN A 36 3.31 -1.03 8.77
C GLN A 36 4.75 -0.84 8.27
N TRP A 37 4.94 -0.07 7.20
CA TRP A 37 6.25 0.27 6.68
C TRP A 37 7.07 1.04 7.71
N LEU A 38 6.48 2.06 8.34
CA LEU A 38 7.12 2.88 9.37
C LEU A 38 7.45 2.08 10.65
N LYS A 39 6.58 1.14 11.04
CA LYS A 39 6.89 0.19 12.14
C LYS A 39 8.12 -0.68 11.87
N GLY A 40 8.53 -0.83 10.61
CA GLY A 40 9.71 -1.55 10.19
C GLY A 40 10.95 -0.67 9.97
N GLN A 41 10.98 0.57 10.46
CA GLN A 41 12.13 1.47 10.23
C GLN A 41 13.48 0.93 10.73
N GLY A 42 13.47 0.09 11.78
CA GLY A 42 14.68 -0.53 12.32
C GLY A 42 15.24 -1.73 11.54
N VAL A 43 14.64 -2.13 10.41
CA VAL A 43 15.15 -3.23 9.56
C VAL A 43 15.57 -2.72 8.18
N PRO A 44 16.52 -3.42 7.51
CA PRO A 44 16.91 -3.08 6.14
C PRO A 44 15.72 -3.02 5.19
N ARG A 45 15.82 -2.16 4.18
CA ARG A 45 14.76 -1.91 3.19
C ARG A 45 14.21 -3.20 2.57
N GLU A 46 15.07 -4.15 2.21
CA GLU A 46 14.64 -5.44 1.65
C GLU A 46 13.76 -6.25 2.61
N LYS A 47 14.10 -6.28 3.90
CA LYS A 47 13.27 -6.95 4.92
C LYS A 47 11.95 -6.23 5.14
N ARG A 48 11.94 -4.89 5.02
CA ARG A 48 10.73 -4.08 5.10
C ARG A 48 9.79 -4.36 3.93
N LYS A 49 10.32 -4.43 2.70
CA LYS A 49 9.57 -4.84 1.49
C LYS A 49 8.96 -6.23 1.66
N ALA A 50 9.77 -7.22 2.02
CA ALA A 50 9.30 -8.60 2.20
C ALA A 50 8.18 -8.70 3.26
N ARG A 51 8.24 -7.88 4.32
CA ARG A 51 7.19 -7.81 5.35
C ARG A 51 5.88 -7.26 4.80
N ILE A 52 5.91 -6.18 4.04
CA ILE A 52 4.70 -5.63 3.41
C ILE A 52 4.11 -6.59 2.38
N ILE A 53 4.95 -7.21 1.55
CA ILE A 53 4.51 -8.21 0.57
C ILE A 53 3.77 -9.35 1.27
N ARG A 54 4.38 -9.98 2.29
CA ARG A 54 3.71 -11.04 3.06
C ARG A 54 2.44 -10.56 3.74
N TRP A 55 2.46 -9.36 4.32
CA TRP A 55 1.31 -8.80 5.02
C TRP A 55 0.11 -8.56 4.10
N LEU A 56 0.34 -8.11 2.86
CA LEU A 56 -0.70 -7.96 1.85
C LEU A 56 -1.16 -9.31 1.29
N GLN A 57 -0.24 -10.22 1.00
CA GLN A 57 -0.57 -11.57 0.51
C GLN A 57 -1.40 -12.37 1.53
N TYR A 58 -1.08 -12.29 2.83
CA TYR A 58 -1.87 -12.94 3.88
C TYR A 58 -3.29 -12.40 4.02
N ARG A 59 -3.57 -11.21 3.46
CA ARG A 59 -4.91 -10.63 3.41
C ARG A 59 -5.67 -10.95 2.12
N GLY A 60 -5.07 -11.75 1.24
CA GLY A 60 -5.67 -12.15 -0.03
C GLY A 60 -5.56 -11.09 -1.14
N PHE A 61 -4.68 -10.10 -1.01
CA PHE A 61 -4.45 -9.15 -2.10
C PHE A 61 -3.58 -9.77 -3.20
N ASP A 62 -4.00 -9.58 -4.45
CA ASP A 62 -3.24 -10.01 -5.62
C ASP A 62 -1.93 -9.25 -5.81
N TRP A 63 -1.07 -9.85 -6.62
CA TRP A 63 0.21 -9.26 -6.96
C TRP A 63 0.10 -7.86 -7.59
N SER A 64 -0.94 -7.58 -8.39
CA SER A 64 -1.15 -6.24 -8.99
C SER A 64 -1.31 -5.17 -7.91
N VAL A 65 -2.15 -5.42 -6.89
CA VAL A 65 -2.36 -4.52 -5.75
C VAL A 65 -1.11 -4.42 -4.89
N VAL A 66 -0.46 -5.56 -4.61
CA VAL A 66 0.80 -5.59 -3.86
C VAL A 66 1.87 -4.74 -4.52
N SER A 67 2.05 -4.88 -5.84
CA SER A 67 3.08 -4.15 -6.58
C SER A 67 2.78 -2.65 -6.62
N PHE A 68 1.50 -2.27 -6.80
CA PHE A 68 1.06 -0.88 -6.79
C PHE A 68 1.35 -0.20 -5.44
N ILE A 69 0.90 -0.81 -4.34
CA ILE A 69 1.13 -0.27 -2.99
C ILE A 69 2.63 -0.21 -2.68
N LEU A 70 3.40 -1.23 -3.07
CA LEU A 70 4.84 -1.27 -2.84
C LEU A 70 5.57 -0.16 -3.60
N LYS A 71 5.26 0.06 -4.89
CA LYS A 71 5.82 1.16 -5.69
C LYS A 71 5.49 2.51 -5.06
N LYS A 72 4.24 2.72 -4.64
CA LYS A 72 3.81 3.96 -3.98
C LYS A 72 4.56 4.19 -2.67
N LEU A 73 4.73 3.16 -1.84
CA LEU A 73 5.51 3.22 -0.60
C LEU A 73 6.99 3.55 -0.84
N GLU A 74 7.61 2.92 -1.84
CA GLU A 74 9.01 3.18 -2.17
C GLU A 74 9.23 4.60 -2.69
N SER A 75 8.27 5.15 -3.44
CA SER A 75 8.31 6.53 -3.90
C SER A 75 8.10 7.53 -2.77
N SER A 76 7.18 7.25 -1.83
CA SER A 76 6.91 8.14 -0.68
C SER A 76 8.00 8.09 0.40
N TYR A 77 8.74 6.99 0.49
CA TYR A 77 9.79 6.78 1.51
C TYR A 77 11.12 6.35 0.87
N PRO A 78 11.87 7.28 0.25
CA PRO A 78 13.13 6.98 -0.46
C PRO A 78 14.35 6.62 0.43
N GLN A 79 14.14 6.34 1.73
CA GLN A 79 15.20 6.05 2.71
C GLN A 79 15.54 4.55 2.83
#